data_AF-A0A7X0XLY3-F1
#
_entry.id   AF-A0A7X0XLY3-F1
#
_cell.length_a   1.000
_cell.length_b   1.000
_cell.length_c   1.000
_cell.angle_alpha   90.00
_cell.angle_beta   90.00
_cell.angle_gamma   90.00
#
_symmetry.space_group_name_H-M   'P 1'
#
loop_
_entity.id
_entity.type
_entity.pdbx_description
1 polymer ?
#
loop_
_entity_poly.entity_id
_entity_poly.type
_entity_poly.pdbx_seq_one_letter_code
_entity_poly.pdbx_strand_id
1 'polypeptide(L)'
;MMQKKYIWLISIAAVIVIILIGGKIYMNSLDKSTTEDKKIENKIAKEFARTYLTPEKQEVKEITFYKAPVEQSDATGNQNYFFYVNGKEEWKAGASVNSQNNEVWAFGSDDIELIEKSDAKNIKKLKINYWEPK
;
A
#
# COMPACT_ATOMS: atom_id res chain seq x y z
N MET A 1 47.05 -25.99 23.78
CA MET A 1 45.87 -25.24 24.30
C MET A 1 45.59 -23.94 23.51
N MET A 2 45.96 -23.85 22.21
CA MET A 2 45.70 -22.66 21.37
C MET A 2 44.62 -22.85 20.30
N GLN A 3 44.34 -24.09 19.84
CA GLN A 3 43.31 -24.34 18.83
C GLN A 3 41.87 -24.01 19.27
N LYS A 4 41.54 -24.20 20.55
CA LYS A 4 40.18 -23.92 21.09
C LYS A 4 39.82 -22.43 21.07
N LYS A 5 40.82 -21.52 21.14
CA LYS A 5 40.60 -20.06 21.14
C LYS A 5 40.22 -19.51 19.75
N TYR A 6 40.75 -20.11 18.68
CA TYR A 6 40.43 -19.69 17.30
C TYR A 6 39.07 -20.20 16.82
N ILE A 7 38.62 -21.37 17.28
CA ILE A 7 37.29 -21.92 16.94
C ILE A 7 36.17 -20.99 17.43
N TRP A 8 36.32 -20.41 18.62
CA TRP A 8 35.33 -19.48 19.19
C TRP A 8 35.25 -18.16 18.41
N LEU A 9 36.39 -17.63 17.96
CA LEU A 9 36.47 -16.42 17.13
C LEU A 9 35.83 -16.63 15.74
N ILE A 10 36.04 -17.78 15.11
CA ILE A 10 35.43 -18.13 13.82
C ILE A 10 33.90 -18.27 13.96
N SER A 11 33.43 -18.84 15.08
CA SER A 11 32.00 -19.00 15.34
C SER A 11 31.29 -17.65 15.54
N ILE A 12 31.91 -16.70 16.26
CA ILE A 12 31.38 -15.33 16.42
C ILE A 12 31.36 -14.59 15.07
N ALA A 13 32.44 -14.69 14.29
CA ALA A 13 32.50 -14.06 12.98
C ALA A 13 31.42 -14.60 12.02
N ALA A 14 31.15 -15.92 12.06
CA ALA A 14 30.10 -16.53 11.25
C ALA A 14 28.69 -16.04 11.64
N VAL A 15 28.40 -15.88 12.93
CA VAL A 15 27.11 -15.34 13.41
C VAL A 15 26.91 -13.89 12.98
N ILE A 16 27.95 -13.05 13.06
CA ILE A 16 27.90 -11.66 12.61
C ILE A 16 27.63 -11.58 11.09
N VAL A 17 28.26 -12.43 10.29
CA VAL A 17 28.04 -12.48 8.84
C VAL A 17 26.61 -12.89 8.50
N ILE A 18 26.02 -13.87 9.19
CA ILE A 18 24.63 -14.29 8.98
C ILE A 18 23.66 -13.15 9.35
N ILE A 19 23.90 -12.43 10.45
CA ILE A 19 23.06 -11.30 10.86
C ILE A 19 23.15 -10.14 9.85
N LEU A 20 24.35 -9.83 9.35
CA LEU A 20 24.55 -8.76 8.36
C LEU A 20 23.92 -9.10 7.00
N ILE A 21 24.02 -10.35 6.55
CA ILE A 21 23.41 -10.80 5.28
C ILE A 21 21.89 -10.88 5.43
N GLY A 22 21.39 -11.47 6.53
CA GLY A 22 19.95 -11.59 6.80
C GLY A 22 19.26 -10.24 6.98
N GLY A 23 19.90 -9.30 7.69
CA GLY A 23 19.38 -7.94 7.87
C GLY A 23 19.27 -7.15 6.57
N LYS A 24 20.27 -7.27 5.69
CA LYS A 24 20.27 -6.58 4.38
C LYS A 24 19.19 -7.12 3.43
N ILE A 25 18.93 -8.42 3.46
CA ILE A 25 17.88 -9.04 2.64
C ILE A 25 16.50 -8.61 3.13
N TYR A 26 16.27 -8.60 4.45
CA TYR A 26 15.00 -8.19 5.05
C TYR A 26 14.66 -6.71 4.77
N MET A 27 15.63 -5.80 4.88
CA MET A 27 15.42 -4.39 4.50
C MET A 27 15.10 -4.23 3.02
N ASN A 28 15.79 -4.95 2.13
CA ASN A 28 15.52 -4.91 0.70
C ASN A 28 14.12 -5.42 0.32
N SER A 29 13.55 -6.38 1.06
CA SER A 29 12.17 -6.83 0.83
C SER A 29 11.14 -5.80 1.29
N LEU A 30 11.39 -5.11 2.41
CA LEU A 30 10.52 -4.03 2.91
C LEU A 30 10.48 -2.84 1.94
N ASP A 31 11.64 -2.42 1.43
CA ASP A 31 11.72 -1.31 0.45
C ASP A 31 10.99 -1.63 -0.86
N LYS A 32 11.06 -2.89 -1.32
CA LYS A 32 10.36 -3.34 -2.54
C LYS A 32 8.85 -3.37 -2.35
N SER A 33 8.36 -3.95 -1.25
CA SER A 33 6.93 -3.96 -0.91
C SER A 33 6.39 -2.53 -0.79
N THR A 34 7.09 -1.65 -0.10
CA THR A 34 6.69 -0.23 0.04
C THR A 34 6.63 0.49 -1.31
N THR A 35 7.50 0.13 -2.25
CA THR A 35 7.51 0.72 -3.61
C THR A 35 6.36 0.19 -4.46
N GLU A 36 6.00 -1.08 -4.32
CA GLU A 36 4.90 -1.70 -5.03
C GLU A 36 3.55 -1.18 -4.53
N ASP A 37 3.35 -1.11 -3.21
CA ASP A 37 2.14 -0.55 -2.61
C ASP A 37 1.92 0.89 -3.07
N LYS A 38 2.97 1.73 -3.07
CA LYS A 38 2.87 3.10 -3.59
C LYS A 38 2.42 3.17 -5.06
N LYS A 39 2.79 2.19 -5.90
CA LYS A 39 2.30 2.14 -7.30
C LYS A 39 0.83 1.76 -7.36
N ILE A 40 0.40 0.80 -6.55
CA ILE A 40 -1.00 0.36 -6.48
C ILE A 40 -1.86 1.50 -5.93
N GLU A 41 -1.46 2.14 -4.84
CA GLU A 41 -2.10 3.32 -4.26
C GLU A 41 -2.21 4.46 -5.28
N ASN A 42 -1.17 4.70 -6.10
CA ASN A 42 -1.24 5.69 -7.17
C ASN A 42 -2.28 5.36 -8.24
N LYS A 43 -2.39 4.07 -8.62
CA LYS A 43 -3.36 3.56 -9.60
C LYS A 43 -4.78 3.72 -9.06
N ILE A 44 -5.04 3.20 -7.86
CA ILE A 44 -6.30 3.35 -7.12
C ILE A 44 -6.72 4.80 -7.07
N ALA A 45 -5.81 5.69 -6.63
CA ALA A 45 -6.14 7.09 -6.44
C ALA A 45 -6.55 7.78 -7.75
N LYS A 46 -5.82 7.51 -8.84
CA LYS A 46 -6.14 8.08 -10.16
C LYS A 46 -7.44 7.53 -10.73
N GLU A 47 -7.66 6.23 -10.63
CA GLU A 47 -8.90 5.58 -11.11
C GLU A 47 -10.11 6.07 -10.32
N PHE A 48 -10.02 6.07 -8.98
CA PHE A 48 -11.08 6.57 -8.12
C PHE A 48 -11.40 8.04 -8.42
N ALA A 49 -10.38 8.90 -8.44
CA ALA A 49 -10.59 10.32 -8.69
C ALA A 49 -11.12 10.60 -10.09
N ARG A 50 -10.81 9.75 -11.09
CA ARG A 50 -11.34 9.84 -12.46
C ARG A 50 -12.81 9.45 -12.54
N THR A 51 -13.22 8.43 -11.78
CA THR A 51 -14.55 7.83 -11.86
C THR A 51 -15.57 8.49 -10.93
N TYR A 52 -15.16 8.92 -9.73
CA TYR A 52 -16.09 9.35 -8.67
C TYR A 52 -15.95 10.84 -8.29
N LEU A 53 -17.04 11.38 -7.77
CA LEU A 53 -17.13 12.65 -7.06
C LEU A 53 -17.13 12.40 -5.55
N THR A 54 -16.87 13.45 -4.78
CA THR A 54 -17.12 13.42 -3.33
C THR A 54 -18.62 13.36 -3.04
N PRO A 55 -19.04 13.03 -1.80
CA PRO A 55 -20.46 13.06 -1.40
C PRO A 55 -21.14 14.42 -1.63
N GLU A 56 -20.37 15.51 -1.58
CA GLU A 56 -20.82 16.87 -1.89
C GLU A 56 -20.84 17.19 -3.39
N LYS A 57 -20.68 16.19 -4.26
CA LYS A 57 -20.63 16.32 -5.73
C LYS A 57 -19.49 17.20 -6.23
N GLN A 58 -18.36 17.21 -5.51
CA GLN A 58 -17.16 17.94 -5.90
C GLN A 58 -16.10 17.00 -6.48
N GLU A 59 -15.13 17.55 -7.21
CA GLU A 59 -13.99 16.78 -7.71
C GLU A 59 -13.11 16.28 -6.55
N VAL A 60 -12.62 15.05 -6.68
CA VAL A 60 -11.62 14.48 -5.77
C VAL A 60 -10.25 15.11 -6.08
N LYS A 61 -9.70 15.82 -5.10
CA LYS A 61 -8.42 16.56 -5.18
C LYS A 61 -7.33 15.92 -4.33
N GLU A 62 -7.71 15.15 -3.32
CA GLU A 62 -6.80 14.48 -2.42
C GLU A 62 -7.33 13.09 -2.04
N ILE A 63 -6.44 12.11 -1.99
CA ILE A 63 -6.70 10.76 -1.47
C ILE A 63 -5.61 10.43 -0.46
N THR A 64 -6.01 9.92 0.70
CA THR A 64 -5.09 9.55 1.78
C THR A 64 -5.31 8.11 2.20
N PHE A 65 -4.29 7.28 2.03
CA PHE A 65 -4.27 5.90 2.50
C PHE A 65 -3.87 5.90 3.98
N TYR A 66 -4.78 5.45 4.85
CA TYR A 66 -4.65 5.65 6.30
C TYR A 66 -4.26 4.39 7.08
N LYS A 67 -4.24 3.22 6.42
CA LYS A 67 -3.81 1.96 7.03
C LYS A 67 -3.18 1.04 6.01
N ALA A 68 -2.41 0.08 6.51
CA ALA A 68 -1.79 -0.97 5.71
C ALA A 68 -2.85 -1.69 4.86
N PRO A 69 -2.50 -2.13 3.64
CA PRO A 69 -3.41 -2.94 2.85
C PRO A 69 -3.62 -4.30 3.54
N VAL A 70 -4.81 -4.88 3.37
CA VAL A 70 -5.21 -6.11 4.07
C VAL A 70 -5.55 -7.19 3.04
N GLU A 71 -4.89 -8.33 3.14
CA GLU A 71 -5.24 -9.51 2.33
C GLU A 71 -6.66 -9.99 2.66
N GLN A 72 -7.47 -10.22 1.62
CA GLN A 72 -8.75 -10.88 1.76
C GLN A 72 -8.51 -12.36 2.05
N SER A 73 -9.27 -12.91 3.00
CA SER A 73 -9.17 -14.31 3.41
C SER A 73 -9.93 -15.28 2.49
N ASP A 74 -10.45 -14.80 1.37
CA ASP A 74 -11.22 -15.59 0.42
C ASP A 74 -10.33 -16.17 -0.71
N ALA A 75 -10.95 -16.98 -1.57
CA ALA A 75 -10.24 -17.63 -2.68
C ALA A 75 -9.80 -16.66 -3.78
N THR A 76 -10.15 -15.37 -3.71
CA THR A 76 -9.77 -14.39 -4.74
C THR A 76 -8.31 -13.97 -4.61
N GLY A 77 -7.74 -14.06 -3.39
CA GLY A 77 -6.41 -13.55 -3.10
C GLY A 77 -6.29 -12.04 -3.30
N ASN A 78 -7.40 -11.30 -3.23
CA ASN A 78 -7.37 -9.85 -3.39
C ASN A 78 -6.81 -9.17 -2.13
N GLN A 79 -6.31 -7.97 -2.30
CA GLN A 79 -5.80 -7.10 -1.26
C GLN A 79 -6.67 -5.83 -1.22
N ASN A 80 -7.12 -5.48 -0.01
CA ASN A 80 -7.94 -4.30 0.21
C ASN A 80 -7.08 -3.12 0.62
N TYR A 81 -7.25 -2.01 -0.07
CA TYR A 81 -6.67 -0.72 0.25
C TYR A 81 -7.75 0.20 0.79
N PHE A 82 -7.39 1.06 1.75
CA PHE A 82 -8.36 1.87 2.47
C PHE A 82 -7.89 3.31 2.54
N PHE A 83 -8.77 4.22 2.15
CA PHE A 83 -8.44 5.62 2.02
C PHE A 83 -9.62 6.51 2.37
N TYR A 84 -9.35 7.79 2.60
CA TYR A 84 -10.36 8.83 2.65
C TYR A 84 -10.03 9.95 1.67
N VAL A 85 -11.03 10.74 1.31
CA VAL A 85 -10.90 11.72 0.21
C VAL A 85 -11.02 13.17 0.71
N ASN A 86 -10.32 14.09 0.04
CA ASN A 86 -10.33 15.53 0.31
C ASN A 86 -10.08 15.93 1.77
N GLY A 87 -9.27 15.15 2.50
CA GLY A 87 -8.93 15.42 3.91
C GLY A 87 -10.08 15.15 4.89
N LYS A 88 -11.17 14.53 4.44
CA LYS A 88 -12.36 14.23 5.26
C LYS A 88 -12.31 12.79 5.71
N GLU A 89 -11.89 12.55 6.95
CA GLU A 89 -11.78 11.21 7.51
C GLU A 89 -13.13 10.47 7.55
N GLU A 90 -14.26 11.16 7.52
CA GLU A 90 -15.59 10.57 7.40
C GLU A 90 -15.91 10.08 5.99
N TRP A 91 -15.18 10.51 4.96
CA TRP A 91 -15.38 10.10 3.56
C TRP A 91 -14.46 8.95 3.20
N LYS A 92 -14.60 7.84 3.93
CA LYS A 92 -13.79 6.64 3.73
C LYS A 92 -14.32 5.83 2.57
N ALA A 93 -13.40 5.21 1.85
CA ALA A 93 -13.69 4.22 0.84
C ALA A 93 -12.55 3.19 0.84
N GLY A 94 -12.76 2.12 0.07
CA GLY A 94 -11.77 1.11 -0.17
C GLY A 94 -11.73 0.69 -1.62
N ALA A 95 -10.64 0.03 -1.98
CA ALA A 95 -10.46 -0.63 -3.26
C ALA A 95 -10.02 -2.07 -3.03
N SER A 96 -10.63 -3.00 -3.77
CA SER A 96 -10.19 -4.39 -3.85
C SER A 96 -9.30 -4.54 -5.07
N VAL A 97 -8.07 -5.02 -4.87
CA VAL A 97 -7.05 -5.17 -5.91
C VAL A 97 -6.59 -6.61 -5.97
N ASN A 98 -6.48 -7.17 -7.17
CA ASN A 98 -5.93 -8.51 -7.35
C ASN A 98 -4.40 -8.48 -7.12
N SER A 99 -3.92 -9.28 -6.15
CA SER A 99 -2.52 -9.29 -5.73
C SER A 99 -1.54 -9.84 -6.77
N GLN A 100 -2.02 -10.59 -7.77
CA GLN A 100 -1.16 -11.21 -8.79
C GLN A 100 -0.85 -10.25 -9.94
N ASN A 101 -1.82 -9.42 -10.31
CA ASN A 101 -1.74 -8.56 -11.50
C ASN A 101 -1.95 -7.06 -11.20
N ASN A 102 -2.18 -6.69 -9.94
CA ASN A 102 -2.41 -5.33 -9.47
C ASN A 102 -3.62 -4.64 -10.16
N GLU A 103 -4.61 -5.42 -10.61
CA GLU A 103 -5.85 -4.95 -11.20
C GLU A 103 -6.84 -4.48 -10.13
N VAL A 104 -7.41 -3.28 -10.29
CA VAL A 104 -8.46 -2.80 -9.40
C VAL A 104 -9.77 -3.44 -9.83
N TRP A 105 -10.34 -4.28 -8.96
CA TRP A 105 -11.58 -5.01 -9.25
C TRP A 105 -12.82 -4.23 -8.87
N ALA A 106 -12.78 -3.55 -7.73
CA ALA A 106 -13.93 -2.82 -7.22
C ALA A 106 -13.51 -1.67 -6.31
N PHE A 107 -14.35 -0.65 -6.29
CA PHE A 107 -14.38 0.38 -5.26
C PHE A 107 -15.63 0.20 -4.41
N GLY A 108 -15.53 0.45 -3.11
CA GLY A 108 -16.65 0.33 -2.18
C GLY A 108 -16.50 1.26 -0.99
N SER A 109 -17.60 1.52 -0.31
CA SER A 109 -17.63 2.25 0.95
C SER A 109 -18.86 1.86 1.76
N ASP A 110 -18.68 1.70 3.06
CA ASP A 110 -19.78 1.59 4.03
C ASP A 110 -20.15 2.95 4.64
N ASP A 111 -19.29 3.97 4.47
CA ASP A 111 -19.38 5.27 5.13
C ASP A 111 -20.02 6.35 4.23
N ILE A 112 -19.90 6.20 2.90
CA ILE A 112 -20.40 7.18 1.92
C ILE A 112 -21.02 6.50 0.69
N GLU A 113 -21.97 7.19 0.06
CA GLU A 113 -22.42 6.85 -1.29
C GLU A 113 -21.33 7.22 -2.32
N LEU A 114 -21.01 6.29 -3.22
CA LEU A 114 -20.07 6.53 -4.31
C LEU A 114 -20.81 7.15 -5.50
N ILE A 115 -20.58 8.44 -5.73
CA ILE A 115 -21.24 9.19 -6.80
C ILE A 115 -20.37 9.14 -8.05
N GLU A 116 -20.80 8.37 -9.06
CA GLU A 116 -20.10 8.31 -10.35
C GLU A 116 -20.23 9.61 -11.15
N LYS A 117 -19.17 9.96 -11.86
CA LYS A 117 -19.20 11.05 -12.85
C LYS A 117 -19.95 10.58 -14.08
N SER A 118 -20.68 11.50 -14.71
CA SER A 118 -21.29 11.26 -16.02
C SER A 118 -20.25 10.91 -17.10
N ASP A 119 -19.04 11.51 -17.01
CA ASP A 119 -17.91 11.22 -17.87
C ASP A 119 -16.61 11.15 -17.08
N ALA A 120 -15.77 10.16 -17.38
CA ALA A 120 -14.46 9.98 -16.78
C ALA A 120 -13.52 11.13 -17.18
N LYS A 121 -13.22 12.04 -16.24
CA LYS A 121 -12.41 13.24 -16.51
C LYS A 121 -10.91 13.03 -16.30
N ASN A 122 -10.12 13.75 -17.07
CA ASN A 122 -8.67 13.78 -16.90
C ASN A 122 -8.29 14.58 -15.63
N ILE A 123 -7.48 13.97 -14.76
CA ILE A 123 -7.16 14.51 -13.44
C ILE A 123 -5.92 15.41 -13.54
N LYS A 124 -6.11 16.73 -13.49
CA LYS A 124 -5.02 17.70 -13.69
C LYS A 124 -4.05 17.79 -12.49
N LYS A 125 -4.56 17.70 -11.27
CA LYS A 125 -3.77 17.73 -10.02
C LYS A 125 -4.51 16.92 -8.94
N LEU A 126 -3.92 15.79 -8.55
CA LEU A 126 -4.37 14.95 -7.44
C LEU A 126 -3.22 14.82 -6.44
N LYS A 127 -3.49 15.19 -5.19
CA LYS A 127 -2.58 14.92 -4.07
C LYS A 127 -2.83 13.50 -3.57
N ILE A 128 -1.77 12.72 -3.43
CA ILE A 128 -1.84 11.34 -2.96
C ILE A 128 -0.94 11.24 -1.74
N ASN A 129 -1.52 10.95 -0.58
CA ASN A 129 -0.78 10.63 0.63
C ASN A 129 -0.76 9.11 0.77
N TYR A 130 0.40 8.54 0.53
CA TYR A 130 0.63 7.10 0.62
C TYR A 130 0.60 6.64 2.07
N TRP A 131 0.25 5.37 2.30
CA TRP A 131 0.40 4.79 3.62
C TRP A 131 1.91 4.66 3.95
N GLU A 132 2.26 4.94 5.20
CA GLU A 132 3.62 4.75 5.71
C GLU A 132 3.57 3.81 6.93
N PRO A 133 4.38 2.74 6.96
CA PRO A 133 4.53 1.91 8.15
C PRO A 133 5.13 2.76 9.28
N LYS A 134 4.49 2.76 10.44
CA LYS A 134 4.96 3.43 11.67
C LYS A 134 5.90 2.53 12.46
#